data_AF-A0A7X7N3T3-F1
#
_entry.id   AF-A0A7X7N3T3-F1
#
_cell.length_a   1.000
_cell.length_b   1.000
_cell.length_c   1.000
_cell.angle_alpha   90.00
_cell.angle_beta   90.00
_cell.angle_gamma   90.00
#
_symmetry.space_group_name_H-M   'P 1'
#
loop_
_entity.id
_entity.type
_entity.pdbx_description
1 polymer ?
#
loop_
_entity_poly.entity_id
_entity_poly.type
_entity_poly.pdbx_seq_one_letter_code
_entity_poly.pdbx_strand_id
1 'polypeptide(L)'
;MVLRPDDFDVVVLPNLYGDIVSDLCAGLIGGLGIAPGANIGDDYALFEPVHGSAPKHAGLNRANPTALMLSAVLMLRHLDECDAAERMLGAIRAVISEGKDVTYDIKRTVTGSTDGSVGTSQYADALIAKLQV
;
A
#
# COMPACT_ATOMS: atom_id res chain seq x y z
N MET A 1 17.56 -10.86 -3.67
CA MET A 1 16.54 -9.80 -3.56
C MET A 1 16.86 -8.56 -4.38
N VAL A 2 18.00 -7.87 -4.23
CA VAL A 2 18.26 -6.68 -5.09
C VAL A 2 18.61 -7.03 -6.54
N LEU A 3 19.58 -7.93 -6.76
CA LEU A 3 20.05 -8.25 -8.11
C LEU A 3 19.04 -9.09 -8.93
N ARG A 4 18.33 -9.97 -8.24
CA ARG A 4 17.35 -10.91 -8.79
C ARG A 4 16.22 -11.08 -7.76
N PRO A 5 15.22 -10.18 -7.72
CA PRO A 5 14.06 -10.32 -6.83
C PRO A 5 13.14 -11.46 -7.26
N ASP A 6 13.05 -11.72 -8.57
CA ASP A 6 12.13 -12.71 -9.16
C ASP A 6 12.53 -14.18 -8.90
N ASP A 7 13.72 -14.41 -8.31
CA ASP A 7 14.17 -15.74 -7.88
C ASP A 7 13.43 -16.22 -6.60
N PHE A 8 12.60 -15.38 -5.97
CA PHE A 8 11.94 -15.65 -4.68
C PHE A 8 10.41 -15.57 -4.80
N ASP A 9 9.72 -16.49 -4.12
CA ASP A 9 8.25 -16.51 -3.99
C ASP A 9 7.84 -16.28 -2.53
N VAL A 10 8.07 -17.28 -1.67
CA VAL A 10 7.84 -17.20 -0.22
C VAL A 10 9.16 -17.23 0.54
N VAL A 11 9.33 -16.31 1.50
CA VAL A 11 10.54 -16.19 2.32
C VAL A 11 10.16 -16.22 3.80
N VAL A 12 10.77 -17.14 4.56
CA VAL A 12 10.56 -17.30 6.00
C VAL A 12 11.81 -16.87 6.75
N LEU A 13 11.68 -15.94 7.69
CA LEU A 13 12.80 -15.33 8.40
C LEU A 13 12.48 -15.16 9.89
N PRO A 14 13.50 -15.22 10.77
CA PRO A 14 13.37 -14.74 12.15
C PRO A 14 13.05 -13.23 12.17
N ASN A 15 12.38 -12.78 13.23
CA ASN A 15 11.82 -11.42 13.37
C ASN A 15 12.73 -10.30 12.80
N LEU A 16 13.95 -10.13 13.34
CA LEU A 16 14.88 -9.08 12.92
C LEU A 16 15.24 -9.15 11.43
N TYR A 17 15.43 -10.35 10.88
CA TYR A 17 15.74 -10.50 9.46
C TYR A 17 14.51 -10.25 8.59
N GLY A 18 13.32 -10.64 9.07
CA GLY A 18 12.05 -10.33 8.45
C GLY A 18 11.88 -8.82 8.27
N ASP A 19 12.06 -8.06 9.35
CA ASP A 19 11.97 -6.59 9.39
C ASP A 19 12.90 -5.93 8.36
N ILE A 20 14.19 -6.27 8.38
CA ILE A 20 15.19 -5.72 7.45
C ILE A 20 14.85 -6.07 5.99
N VAL A 21 14.44 -7.32 5.74
CA VAL A 21 14.17 -7.80 4.39
C VAL A 21 12.86 -7.24 3.84
N SER A 22 11.82 -7.10 4.66
CA SER A 22 10.55 -6.51 4.23
C SER A 22 10.69 -5.05 3.84
N ASP A 23 11.48 -4.27 4.59
CA ASP A 23 11.77 -2.86 4.27
C ASP A 23 12.55 -2.73 2.97
N LEU A 24 13.54 -3.60 2.76
CA LEU A 24 14.28 -3.68 1.50
C LEU A 24 13.33 -3.96 0.33
N CYS A 25 12.41 -4.92 0.47
CA CYS A 25 11.46 -5.28 -0.58
C CYS A 25 10.46 -4.15 -0.87
N ALA A 26 9.96 -3.45 0.15
CA ALA A 26 9.14 -2.27 -0.03
C ALA A 26 9.87 -1.19 -0.84
N GLY A 27 11.17 -1.01 -0.59
CA GLY A 27 12.03 -0.10 -1.36
C GLY A 27 12.13 -0.43 -2.86
N LEU A 28 11.98 -1.70 -3.25
CA LEU A 28 12.06 -2.13 -4.66
C LEU A 28 10.82 -1.74 -5.48
N ILE A 29 9.66 -1.58 -4.83
CA ILE A 29 8.37 -1.38 -5.52
C ILE A 29 7.84 0.06 -5.49
N GLY A 30 8.53 0.98 -4.82
CA GLY A 30 8.08 2.38 -4.68
C GLY A 30 8.07 2.90 -3.23
N GLY A 31 8.49 2.09 -2.27
CA GLY A 31 8.68 2.46 -0.87
C GLY A 31 7.57 1.98 0.07
N LEU A 32 7.74 2.28 1.36
CA LEU A 32 6.85 1.82 2.44
C LEU A 32 5.41 2.33 2.34
N GLY A 33 5.16 3.42 1.59
CA GLY A 33 3.83 4.03 1.43
C GLY A 33 2.81 3.15 0.71
N ILE A 34 3.25 2.05 0.10
CA ILE A 34 2.42 1.09 -0.65
C ILE A 34 2.61 -0.36 -0.18
N ALA A 35 3.35 -0.60 0.91
CA ALA A 35 3.60 -1.94 1.43
C ALA A 35 2.53 -2.32 2.48
N PRO A 36 1.65 -3.29 2.18
CA PRO A 36 0.69 -3.80 3.15
C PRO A 36 1.34 -4.79 4.14
N GLY A 37 0.67 -5.01 5.26
CA GLY A 37 1.10 -5.92 6.32
C GLY A 37 -0.07 -6.62 7.00
N ALA A 38 0.21 -7.81 7.53
CA ALA A 38 -0.71 -8.59 8.33
C ALA A 38 0.06 -9.39 9.38
N ASN A 39 -0.45 -9.37 10.61
CA ASN A 39 0.00 -10.21 11.72
C ASN A 39 -1.11 -11.24 11.99
N ILE A 40 -0.83 -12.51 11.74
CA ILE A 40 -1.80 -13.60 11.84
C ILE A 40 -1.40 -14.50 13.01
N GLY A 41 -2.32 -14.71 13.95
CA GLY A 41 -2.23 -15.69 15.02
C GLY A 41 -3.41 -16.67 14.98
N ASP A 42 -3.42 -17.62 15.92
CA ASP A 42 -4.44 -18.67 15.96
C ASP A 42 -5.85 -18.13 16.26
N ASP A 43 -5.94 -17.11 17.12
CA ASP A 43 -7.21 -16.55 17.58
C ASP A 43 -7.53 -15.17 16.98
N TYR A 44 -6.52 -14.46 16.49
CA TYR A 44 -6.64 -13.06 16.06
C TYR A 44 -5.80 -12.77 14.83
N ALA A 45 -6.28 -11.83 14.01
CA ALA A 45 -5.55 -11.27 12.88
C ALA A 45 -5.58 -9.73 12.95
N LEU A 46 -4.42 -9.09 12.76
CA LEU A 46 -4.26 -7.63 12.71
C LEU A 46 -3.69 -7.24 11.35
N PHE A 47 -4.37 -6.32 10.65
CA PHE A 47 -3.95 -5.82 9.35
C PHE A 47 -3.56 -4.36 9.48
N GLU A 48 -2.31 -4.04 9.14
CA GLU A 48 -1.74 -2.71 9.32
C GLU A 48 -0.73 -2.39 8.21
N PRO A 49 -0.52 -1.11 7.86
CA PRO A 49 0.54 -0.75 6.92
C PRO A 49 1.92 -0.94 7.56
N VAL A 50 2.94 -1.22 6.75
CA VAL A 50 4.32 -1.38 7.25
C VAL A 50 4.93 -0.04 7.70
N HIS A 51 4.47 1.08 7.14
CA HIS A 51 5.00 2.39 7.50
C HIS A 51 4.59 2.85 8.92
N GLY A 52 5.43 3.69 9.54
CA GLY A 52 5.12 4.32 10.81
C GLY A 52 4.14 5.51 10.73
N SER A 53 4.02 6.25 11.84
CA SER A 53 3.02 7.32 12.03
C SER A 53 3.29 8.63 11.25
N ALA A 54 4.50 8.82 10.74
CA ALA A 54 4.94 10.01 10.02
C ALA A 54 4.41 11.36 10.60
N PRO A 55 4.78 11.74 11.85
CA PRO A 55 4.16 12.85 12.58
C PRO A 55 4.13 14.20 11.85
N LYS A 56 5.15 14.46 11.02
CA LYS A 56 5.25 15.65 10.15
C LYS A 56 4.11 15.80 9.12
N HIS A 57 3.33 14.74 8.88
CA HIS A 57 2.21 14.72 7.94
C HIS A 57 0.84 14.62 8.62
N ALA A 58 0.82 14.52 9.96
CA ALA A 58 -0.42 14.43 10.72
C ALA A 58 -1.30 15.67 10.50
N GLY A 59 -2.57 15.46 10.16
CA GLY A 59 -3.54 16.54 9.95
C GLY A 59 -3.36 17.36 8.67
N LEU A 60 -2.38 17.03 7.82
CA LEU A 60 -2.07 17.83 6.61
C LEU A 60 -2.79 17.34 5.34
N ASN A 61 -3.63 16.31 5.43
CA ASN A 61 -4.28 15.67 4.27
C ASN A 61 -3.28 15.35 3.14
N ARG A 62 -2.10 14.82 3.50
CA ARG A 62 -0.98 14.63 2.56
C ARG A 62 -0.42 13.21 2.54
N ALA A 63 -0.68 12.40 3.57
CA ALA A 63 -0.17 11.04 3.65
C ALA A 63 -0.80 10.15 2.57
N ASN A 64 -0.03 9.20 2.05
CA ASN A 64 -0.53 8.20 1.12
C ASN A 64 -1.25 7.09 1.90
N PRO A 65 -2.55 6.87 1.68
CA PRO A 65 -3.30 5.84 2.40
C PRO A 65 -3.20 4.44 1.75
N THR A 66 -2.42 4.28 0.66
CA THR A 66 -2.39 3.06 -0.15
C THR A 66 -1.95 1.83 0.62
N ALA A 67 -0.90 1.90 1.45
CA ALA A 67 -0.46 0.77 2.27
C ALA A 67 -1.59 0.26 3.19
N LEU A 68 -2.29 1.18 3.88
CA LEU A 68 -3.40 0.83 4.76
C LEU A 68 -4.57 0.20 3.97
N MET A 69 -4.89 0.77 2.81
CA MET A 69 -5.91 0.25 1.91
C MET A 69 -5.57 -1.15 1.41
N LEU A 70 -4.30 -1.42 1.07
CA LEU A 70 -3.85 -2.76 0.68
C LEU A 70 -3.85 -3.73 1.87
N SER A 71 -3.57 -3.29 3.09
CA SER A 71 -3.75 -4.13 4.29
C SER A 71 -5.23 -4.48 4.50
N ALA A 72 -6.16 -3.56 4.20
CA ALA A 72 -7.59 -3.88 4.18
C ALA A 72 -7.96 -4.89 3.07
N VAL A 73 -7.30 -4.87 1.91
CA VAL A 73 -7.46 -5.92 0.88
C VAL A 73 -7.02 -7.29 1.43
N LEU A 74 -5.90 -7.36 2.16
CA LEU A 74 -5.47 -8.60 2.84
C LEU A 74 -6.52 -9.06 3.87
N MET A 75 -7.08 -8.13 4.63
CA MET A 75 -8.15 -8.40 5.60
C MET A 75 -9.41 -8.96 4.93
N LEU A 76 -9.88 -8.33 3.85
CA LEU A 76 -11.07 -8.78 3.13
C LEU A 76 -10.89 -10.21 2.59
N ARG A 77 -9.70 -10.52 2.06
CA ARG A 77 -9.37 -11.90 1.64
C ARG A 77 -9.35 -12.87 2.81
N HIS A 78 -8.85 -12.45 3.97
CA HIS A 78 -8.86 -13.29 5.18
C HIS A 78 -10.27 -13.54 5.73
N LEU A 79 -11.22 -12.64 5.46
CA LEU A 79 -12.64 -12.78 5.80
C LEU A 79 -13.47 -13.50 4.72
N ASP A 80 -12.83 -14.07 3.70
CA ASP A 80 -13.47 -14.66 2.50
C ASP A 80 -14.31 -13.68 1.65
N GLU A 81 -14.19 -12.37 1.90
CA GLU A 81 -14.83 -11.28 1.13
C GLU A 81 -14.04 -10.96 -0.14
N CYS A 82 -13.80 -11.97 -0.98
CA CYS A 82 -12.93 -11.89 -2.16
C CYS A 82 -13.42 -10.86 -3.18
N ASP A 83 -14.73 -10.76 -3.40
CA ASP A 83 -15.30 -9.79 -4.36
C ASP A 83 -15.03 -8.35 -3.93
N ALA A 84 -15.19 -8.05 -2.63
CA ALA A 84 -14.86 -6.74 -2.08
C ALA A 84 -13.35 -6.43 -2.20
N ALA A 85 -12.51 -7.43 -1.91
CA ALA A 85 -11.06 -7.32 -2.01
C ALA A 85 -10.62 -6.99 -3.45
N GLU A 86 -11.16 -7.70 -4.45
CA GLU A 86 -10.82 -7.49 -5.86
C GLU A 86 -11.35 -6.15 -6.39
N ARG A 87 -12.54 -5.71 -5.96
CA ARG A 87 -13.07 -4.39 -6.30
C ARG A 87 -12.16 -3.28 -5.78
N MET A 88 -11.74 -3.38 -4.52
CA MET A 88 -10.84 -2.40 -3.91
C MET A 88 -9.45 -2.41 -4.55
N LEU A 89 -8.87 -3.60 -4.79
CA LEU A 89 -7.59 -3.75 -5.47
C LEU A 89 -7.64 -3.22 -6.91
N GLY A 90 -8.74 -3.48 -7.63
CA GLY A 90 -9.00 -2.95 -8.97
C GLY A 90 -9.04 -1.43 -9.00
N ALA A 91 -9.75 -0.81 -8.04
CA ALA A 91 -9.81 0.65 -7.92
C ALA A 91 -8.43 1.27 -7.63
N ILE A 92 -7.66 0.69 -6.69
CA ILE A 92 -6.28 1.12 -6.40
C ILE A 92 -5.42 1.06 -7.68
N ARG A 93 -5.45 -0.07 -8.39
CA ARG A 93 -4.69 -0.25 -9.64
C ARG A 93 -5.10 0.77 -10.70
N ALA A 94 -6.40 1.03 -10.86
CA ALA A 94 -6.91 1.98 -11.84
C ALA A 94 -6.43 3.42 -11.56
N VAL A 95 -6.52 3.88 -10.32
CA VAL A 95 -6.10 5.25 -9.94
C VAL A 95 -4.59 5.43 -10.07
N ILE A 96 -3.80 4.47 -9.60
CA ILE A 96 -2.33 4.52 -9.73
C ILE A 96 -1.92 4.49 -11.21
N SER A 97 -2.55 3.65 -12.03
CA SER A 97 -2.23 3.54 -13.46
C SER A 97 -2.60 4.80 -14.25
N GLU A 98 -3.71 5.45 -13.90
CA GLU A 98 -4.08 6.74 -14.49
C GLU A 98 -3.11 7.85 -14.07
N GLY A 99 -2.55 7.77 -12.86
CA GLY A 99 -1.51 8.67 -12.36
C GLY A 99 -1.95 10.13 -12.18
N LYS A 100 -3.23 10.43 -12.39
CA LYS A 100 -3.80 11.78 -12.31
C LYS A 100 -3.97 12.21 -10.85
N ASP A 101 -4.83 11.53 -10.13
CA ASP A 101 -5.24 11.84 -8.76
C ASP A 101 -4.46 10.96 -7.76
N VAL A 102 -3.14 11.12 -7.72
CA VAL A 102 -2.23 10.38 -6.83
C VAL A 102 -1.52 11.31 -5.83
N THR A 103 -1.15 10.77 -4.66
CA THR A 103 -0.43 11.54 -3.62
C THR A 103 0.99 11.89 -4.04
N TYR A 104 1.58 12.86 -3.34
CA TYR A 104 2.86 13.49 -3.72
C TYR A 104 4.03 12.49 -3.85
N ASP A 105 4.04 11.44 -3.04
CA ASP A 105 5.05 10.39 -3.03
C ASP A 105 4.95 9.52 -4.30
N ILE A 106 3.75 9.06 -4.65
CA ILE A 106 3.53 8.33 -5.90
C ILE A 106 3.84 9.22 -7.11
N LYS A 107 3.34 10.47 -7.11
CA LYS A 107 3.57 11.43 -8.20
C LYS A 107 5.06 11.66 -8.46
N ARG A 108 5.83 11.83 -7.38
CA ARG A 108 7.28 12.01 -7.45
C ARG A 108 7.98 10.77 -8.00
N THR A 109 7.60 9.58 -7.58
CA THR A 109 8.19 8.31 -8.06
C THR A 109 7.96 8.13 -9.56
N VAL A 110 6.78 8.50 -10.07
CA VAL A 110 6.42 8.33 -11.49
C VAL A 110 6.94 9.46 -12.38
N THR A 111 6.88 10.71 -11.92
CA THR A 111 7.12 11.90 -12.78
C THR A 111 8.36 12.70 -12.42
N GLY A 112 8.99 12.44 -11.27
CA GLY A 112 10.05 13.29 -10.71
C GLY A 112 9.55 14.59 -10.06
N SER A 113 8.27 14.94 -10.18
CA SER A 113 7.65 16.15 -9.59
C SER A 113 6.50 15.81 -8.64
N THR A 114 6.15 16.75 -7.76
CA THR A 114 4.94 16.70 -6.92
C THR A 114 3.80 17.55 -7.47
N ASP A 115 4.01 18.24 -8.59
CA ASP A 115 3.01 19.12 -9.19
C ASP A 115 1.78 18.32 -9.62
N GLY A 116 0.61 18.84 -9.29
CA GLY A 116 -0.67 18.17 -9.56
C GLY A 116 -0.89 16.89 -8.73
N SER A 117 -0.15 16.70 -7.63
CA SER A 117 -0.52 15.68 -6.64
C SER A 117 -1.74 16.10 -5.83
N VAL A 118 -2.51 15.13 -5.38
CA VAL A 118 -3.72 15.34 -4.58
C VAL A 118 -3.49 14.95 -3.12
N GLY A 119 -4.39 15.40 -2.24
CA GLY A 119 -4.36 15.05 -0.82
C GLY A 119 -4.89 13.64 -0.54
N THR A 120 -4.76 13.20 0.71
CA THR A 120 -5.22 11.88 1.20
C THR A 120 -6.70 11.63 0.89
N SER A 121 -7.58 12.58 1.19
CA SER A 121 -9.02 12.48 0.95
C SER A 121 -9.36 12.43 -0.53
N GLN A 122 -8.73 13.28 -1.35
CA GLN A 122 -8.97 13.31 -2.79
C GLN A 122 -8.51 12.02 -3.48
N TYR A 123 -7.40 11.44 -3.01
CA TYR A 123 -6.97 10.12 -3.46
C TYR A 123 -8.01 9.03 -3.14
N ALA A 124 -8.57 9.06 -1.92
CA ALA A 124 -9.64 8.14 -1.54
C ALA A 124 -10.92 8.35 -2.36
N ASP A 125 -11.32 9.60 -2.62
CA ASP A 125 -12.47 9.93 -3.47
C ASP A 125 -12.29 9.39 -4.90
N ALA A 126 -11.07 9.51 -5.45
CA ALA A 126 -10.75 8.96 -6.76
C ALA A 126 -10.86 7.43 -6.79
N LEU A 127 -10.43 6.74 -5.73
CA LEU A 127 -10.63 5.29 -5.58
C LEU A 127 -12.12 4.93 -5.52
N ILE A 128 -12.89 5.65 -4.70
CA ILE A 128 -14.33 5.40 -4.54
C ILE A 128 -15.05 5.54 -5.89
N ALA A 129 -14.68 6.55 -6.69
CA ALA A 129 -15.24 6.74 -8.04
C ALA A 129 -14.89 5.59 -9.02
N LYS A 130 -13.87 4.79 -8.72
CA LYS A 130 -13.43 3.63 -9.53
C LYS A 130 -13.91 2.29 -8.97
N LEU A 131 -14.57 2.27 -7.81
CA LEU A 131 -15.21 1.07 -7.30
C LEU A 131 -16.37 0.71 -8.25
N GLN A 132 -16.20 -0.34 -9.05
CA GLN A 132 -17.27 -0.90 -9.85
C GLN A 132 -18.34 -1.51 -8.91
N VAL A 133 -19.62 -1.37 -9.26
CA VAL A 133 -20.75 -2.01 -8.54
C VAL A 133 -20.96 -3.40 -9.10
#